data_AF-A0A822C301-F1
#
_entry.id   AF-A0A822C301-F1
#
_cell.length_a   1.000
_cell.length_b   1.000
_cell.length_c   1.000
_cell.angle_alpha   90.00
_cell.angle_beta   90.00
_cell.angle_gamma   90.00
#
_symmetry.space_group_name_H-M   'P 1'
#
loop_
_entity.id
_entity.type
_entity.pdbx_description
1 polymer ?
#
loop_
_entity_poly.entity_id
_entity_poly.type
_entity_poly.pdbx_seq_one_letter_code
_entity_poly.pdbx_strand_id
1 'polypeptide(L)'
;MTDVCFGEYYQNQSSTTINRVTLIVHTDGAPLVKLSKQSIWPYFASLVELPPPARDYHKNTVILSLWTSKVKPDPNTFLHETIEELQLLINNGKHVGIFGDNFLNSHSGD
;
A
#
# COMPACT_ATOMS: atom_id res chain seq x y z
N MET A 1 -10.50 -8.18 -19.46
CA MET A 1 -9.69 -8.28 -18.22
C MET A 1 -10.03 -7.04 -17.41
N THR A 2 -10.74 -7.19 -16.29
CA THR A 2 -11.12 -6.07 -15.43
C THR A 2 -9.94 -5.69 -14.55
N ASP A 3 -9.62 -4.40 -14.50
CA ASP A 3 -8.51 -3.81 -13.76
C ASP A 3 -8.61 -3.99 -12.22
N VAL A 4 -9.84 -4.13 -11.71
CA VAL A 4 -10.13 -4.28 -10.28
C VAL A 4 -10.98 -5.52 -10.05
N CYS A 5 -10.52 -6.44 -9.20
CA CYS A 5 -11.35 -7.53 -8.72
C CYS A 5 -12.57 -6.96 -7.97
N PHE A 6 -13.78 -7.37 -8.36
CA PHE A 6 -15.04 -6.87 -7.80
C PHE A 6 -15.29 -5.36 -8.01
N GLY A 7 -14.75 -4.76 -9.08
CA GLY A 7 -14.95 -3.34 -9.38
C GLY A 7 -16.42 -2.88 -9.42
N GLU A 8 -17.33 -3.73 -9.90
CA GLU A 8 -18.78 -3.46 -9.87
C GLU A 8 -19.33 -3.33 -8.45
N TYR A 9 -18.86 -4.16 -7.51
CA TYR A 9 -19.25 -4.05 -6.10
C TYR A 9 -18.82 -2.71 -5.50
N TYR A 10 -17.61 -2.25 -5.85
CA TYR A 10 -17.12 -0.92 -5.43
C TYR A 10 -17.91 0.23 -6.04
N GLN A 11 -18.23 0.15 -7.34
CA GLN A 11 -19.01 1.19 -8.01
C GLN A 11 -20.44 1.26 -7.49
N ASN A 12 -20.99 0.14 -7.03
CA ASN A 12 -22.34 0.03 -6.48
C ASN A 12 -22.42 0.31 -4.97
N GLN A 13 -21.29 0.49 -4.26
CA GLN A 13 -21.30 0.99 -2.90
C GLN A 13 -21.74 2.46 -2.90
N SER A 14 -22.73 2.81 -2.08
CA SER A 14 -23.22 4.18 -1.99
C SER A 14 -22.11 5.16 -1.61
N SER A 15 -22.06 6.32 -2.27
CA SER A 15 -21.10 7.43 -2.04
C SER A 15 -21.10 8.01 -0.61
N THR A 16 -21.85 7.42 0.31
CA THR A 16 -22.00 7.81 1.72
C THR A 16 -20.82 7.45 2.62
N THR A 17 -19.78 6.79 2.11
CA THR A 17 -18.56 6.46 2.90
C THR A 17 -17.37 7.31 2.47
N ILE A 18 -17.47 8.61 2.74
CA ILE A 18 -16.53 9.67 2.31
C ILE A 18 -15.10 9.49 2.87
N ASN A 19 -14.88 8.60 3.85
CA ASN A 19 -13.60 8.41 4.54
C ASN A 19 -13.13 6.94 4.57
N ARG A 20 -13.53 6.10 3.61
CA ARG A 20 -13.02 4.72 3.50
C ARG A 20 -11.97 4.65 2.40
N VAL A 21 -10.91 3.90 2.68
CA VAL A 21 -9.87 3.58 1.72
C VAL A 21 -9.85 2.07 1.56
N THR A 22 -9.72 1.63 0.32
CA THR A 22 -9.71 0.22 -0.05
C THR A 22 -8.35 -0.17 -0.59
N LEU A 23 -7.86 -1.30 -0.10
CA LEU A 23 -6.56 -1.85 -0.46
C LEU A 23 -6.72 -3.16 -1.24
N ILE A 24 -6.06 -3.25 -2.40
CA ILE A 24 -5.73 -4.53 -3.03
C ILE A 24 -4.37 -4.93 -2.50
N VAL A 25 -4.31 -6.01 -1.74
CA VAL A 25 -3.08 -6.48 -1.11
C VAL A 25 -2.36 -7.49 -2.02
N HIS A 26 -1.10 -7.21 -2.31
CA HIS A 26 -0.21 -8.04 -3.11
C HIS A 26 0.77 -8.76 -2.20
N THR A 27 0.86 -10.07 -2.39
CA THR A 27 1.59 -10.99 -1.49
C THR A 27 2.76 -11.68 -2.18
N ASP A 28 2.96 -11.38 -3.46
CA ASP A 28 3.99 -11.98 -4.28
C ASP A 28 5.36 -11.36 -3.99
N GLY A 29 6.33 -12.23 -3.69
CA GLY A 29 7.71 -11.80 -3.49
C GLY A 29 8.44 -11.64 -4.82
N ALA A 30 9.28 -10.61 -4.93
CA ALA A 30 10.16 -10.39 -6.07
C ALA A 30 11.64 -10.65 -5.68
N PRO A 31 12.43 -11.40 -6.47
CA PRO A 31 13.84 -11.62 -6.18
C PRO A 31 14.64 -10.32 -6.33
N LEU A 32 15.42 -9.96 -5.30
CA LEU A 32 16.31 -8.80 -5.34
C LEU A 32 17.61 -9.18 -6.04
N VAL A 33 17.86 -8.61 -7.22
CA VAL A 33 19.15 -8.47 -7.93
C VAL A 33 20.15 -9.63 -7.77
N LYS A 34 20.44 -10.32 -8.90
CA LYS A 34 21.33 -11.50 -9.08
C LYS A 34 22.70 -11.52 -8.36
N LEU A 35 23.16 -10.42 -7.78
CA LEU A 35 24.50 -10.28 -7.17
C LEU A 35 24.52 -10.34 -5.64
N SER A 36 23.39 -10.14 -4.95
CA SER A 36 23.33 -10.25 -3.49
C SER A 36 22.65 -11.56 -3.09
N LYS A 37 23.18 -12.30 -2.11
CA LYS A 37 22.51 -13.49 -1.53
C LYS A 37 21.28 -13.11 -0.70
N GLN A 38 20.74 -11.90 -0.86
CA GLN A 38 19.70 -11.30 -0.04
C GLN A 38 18.42 -11.20 -0.86
N SER A 39 17.29 -11.60 -0.28
CA SER A 39 15.97 -11.46 -0.88
C SER A 39 15.15 -10.42 -0.12
N ILE A 40 14.23 -9.78 -0.82
CA ILE A 40 13.25 -8.87 -0.23
C ILE A 40 11.86 -9.42 -0.55
N TRP A 41 11.02 -9.45 0.46
CA TRP A 41 9.63 -9.87 0.35
C TRP A 41 8.78 -8.70 0.82
N PRO A 42 8.43 -7.77 -0.10
CA PRO A 42 7.55 -6.67 0.23
C PRO A 42 6.11 -7.20 0.28
N TYR A 43 5.39 -6.81 1.31
CA TYR A 43 3.94 -6.89 1.33
C TYR A 43 3.41 -5.49 1.11
N PHE A 44 2.67 -5.30 0.02
CA PHE A 44 2.28 -3.98 -0.41
C PHE A 44 0.85 -3.98 -0.93
N ALA A 45 0.26 -2.80 -1.04
CA ALA A 45 -1.10 -2.66 -1.48
C ALA A 45 -1.28 -1.48 -2.45
N SER A 46 -2.21 -1.67 -3.38
CA SER A 46 -2.70 -0.64 -4.27
C SER A 46 -4.00 -0.03 -3.73
N LEU A 47 -4.15 1.28 -3.89
CA LEU A 47 -5.35 2.02 -3.50
C LEU A 47 -6.41 1.92 -4.60
N VAL A 48 -7.62 1.45 -4.26
CA VAL A 48 -8.68 1.25 -5.27
C VAL A 48 -9.31 2.56 -5.72
N GLU A 49 -9.22 3.60 -4.89
CA GLU A 49 -9.78 4.92 -5.18
C GLU A 49 -8.95 5.68 -6.23
N LEU A 50 -7.72 5.24 -6.52
CA LEU A 50 -6.89 5.86 -7.56
C LEU A 50 -7.24 5.31 -8.95
N PRO A 51 -7.50 6.15 -9.96
CA PRO A 51 -7.73 5.66 -11.32
C PRO A 51 -6.45 5.03 -11.91
N PRO A 52 -6.55 4.06 -12.83
CA PRO A 52 -5.42 3.69 -13.69
C PRO A 52 -4.99 4.88 -14.56
N PRO A 53 -3.69 5.11 -14.84
CA PRO A 53 -2.50 4.38 -14.37
C PRO A 53 -1.97 4.89 -13.02
N ALA A 54 -2.65 5.87 -12.39
CA ALA A 54 -2.16 6.49 -11.17
C ALA A 54 -1.96 5.49 -10.03
N ARG A 55 -2.81 4.46 -9.98
CA ARG A 55 -2.73 3.32 -9.06
C ARG A 55 -1.46 2.48 -9.18
N ASP A 56 -0.92 2.37 -10.39
CA ASP A 56 0.21 1.50 -10.70
C ASP A 56 1.55 2.21 -10.51
N TYR A 57 1.54 3.52 -10.27
CA TYR A 57 2.77 4.22 -9.90
C TYR A 57 3.25 3.77 -8.52
N HIS A 58 4.48 3.28 -8.45
CA HIS A 58 5.16 2.87 -7.21
C HIS A 58 5.07 3.91 -6.07
N LYS A 59 5.05 5.22 -6.38
CA LYS A 59 4.89 6.30 -5.38
C LYS A 59 3.53 6.31 -4.68
N ASN A 60 2.54 5.65 -5.27
CA ASN A 60 1.17 5.54 -4.76
C ASN A 60 0.88 4.14 -4.20
N THR A 61 1.88 3.27 -4.17
CA THR A 61 1.81 1.94 -3.54
C THR A 61 2.10 2.07 -2.05
N VAL A 62 1.25 1.46 -1.22
CA VAL A 62 1.45 1.43 0.23
C VAL A 62 2.27 0.19 0.58
N ILE A 63 3.42 0.37 1.21
CA ILE A 63 4.17 -0.75 1.79
C ILE A 63 3.58 -1.04 3.17
N LEU A 64 3.05 -2.25 3.34
CA LEU A 64 2.44 -2.71 4.58
C LEU A 64 3.48 -3.35 5.50
N SER A 65 4.34 -4.20 4.93
CA SER A 65 5.45 -4.81 5.64
C SER A 65 6.58 -5.16 4.69
N LEU A 66 7.79 -5.28 5.22
CA LEU A 66 8.99 -5.52 4.44
C LEU A 66 9.88 -6.53 5.15
N TRP A 67 10.04 -7.71 4.55
CA TRP A 67 11.00 -8.70 5.05
C TRP A 67 12.26 -8.71 4.19
N THR A 68 13.41 -8.46 4.82
CA THR A 68 14.71 -8.51 4.14
C THR A 68 15.55 -9.63 4.74
N SER A 69 15.68 -10.75 4.02
CA SER A 69 16.48 -11.89 4.47
C SER A 69 16.97 -12.73 3.30
N LYS A 70 18.01 -13.52 3.51
CA LYS A 70 18.43 -14.57 2.56
C LYS A 70 17.40 -15.71 2.50
N VAL A 71 16.61 -15.87 3.55
CA VAL A 71 15.60 -16.92 3.70
C VAL A 71 14.21 -16.31 3.57
N LYS A 72 13.35 -16.98 2.79
CA LYS A 72 11.94 -16.62 2.66
C LYS A 72 11.29 -16.67 4.06
N PRO A 73 10.52 -15.64 4.48
CA PRO A 73 9.81 -15.70 5.75
C PRO A 73 8.78 -16.84 5.73
N ASP A 74 8.48 -17.40 6.90
CA ASP A 74 7.24 -18.16 7.07
C ASP A 74 6.06 -17.18 6.82
N PRO A 75 5.22 -17.41 5.79
CA PRO A 75 4.17 -16.46 5.44
C PRO A 75 3.15 -16.29 6.56
N ASN A 76 2.85 -17.35 7.31
CA ASN A 76 1.86 -17.25 8.39
C ASN A 76 2.37 -16.30 9.47
N THR A 77 3.62 -16.47 9.91
CA THR A 77 4.23 -15.62 10.93
C THR A 77 4.37 -14.18 10.46
N PHE A 78 4.89 -13.97 9.25
CA PHE A 78 5.15 -12.63 8.72
C PHE A 78 3.86 -11.85 8.40
N LEU A 79 2.83 -12.52 7.88
CA LEU A 79 1.59 -11.87 7.51
C LEU A 79 0.64 -11.68 8.69
N HIS A 80 0.74 -12.53 9.73
CA HIS A 80 -0.14 -12.47 10.88
C HIS A 80 -0.11 -11.08 11.54
N GLU A 81 1.07 -10.56 11.88
CA GLU A 81 1.21 -9.24 12.50
C GLU A 81 0.62 -8.13 11.60
N THR A 82 0.90 -8.19 10.30
CA THR A 82 0.36 -7.20 9.33
C THR A 82 -1.17 -7.27 9.25
N ILE A 83 -1.75 -8.47 9.28
CA ILE A 83 -3.21 -8.66 9.23
C ILE A 83 -3.86 -8.17 10.52
N GLU A 84 -3.27 -8.44 11.68
CA GLU A 84 -3.78 -7.95 12.97
C GLU A 84 -3.79 -6.42 13.02
N GLU A 85 -2.73 -5.78 12.55
CA GLU A 85 -2.67 -4.32 12.44
C GLU A 85 -3.74 -3.77 11.48
N LEU A 86 -3.93 -4.39 10.32
CA LEU A 86 -4.98 -4.01 9.37
C LEU A 86 -6.38 -4.18 9.97
N GLN A 87 -6.63 -5.25 10.72
CA GLN A 87 -7.90 -5.45 11.41
C GLN A 87 -8.13 -4.37 12.47
N LEU A 88 -7.10 -4.01 13.22
CA LEU A 88 -7.17 -2.91 14.19
C LEU A 88 -7.50 -1.58 13.51
N LEU A 89 -6.89 -1.29 12.35
CA LEU A 89 -7.18 -0.10 11.54
C LEU A 89 -8.62 -0.10 11.01
N ILE A 90 -9.12 -1.24 10.55
CA ILE A 90 -10.49 -1.39 10.04
C ILE A 90 -11.52 -1.13 11.17
N ASN A 91 -11.25 -1.65 12.37
CA ASN A 91 -12.18 -1.57 13.49
C ASN A 91 -12.17 -0.21 14.19
N ASN A 92 -10.99 0.40 14.33
CA ASN A 92 -10.84 1.62 15.11
C ASN A 92 -10.79 2.89 14.25
N GLY A 93 -10.50 2.74 12.95
CA GLY A 93 -10.11 3.86 12.10
C GLY A 93 -8.78 4.48 12.54
N LYS A 94 -8.22 5.35 11.70
CA LYS A 94 -7.14 6.26 12.10
C LYS A 94 -7.34 7.63 11.48
N HIS A 95 -6.95 8.66 12.23
CA HIS A 95 -6.84 10.01 11.71
C HIS A 95 -5.51 10.15 10.95
N VAL A 96 -5.59 10.55 9.69
CA VAL A 96 -4.41 10.81 8.85
C VAL A 96 -4.30 12.31 8.65
N GLY A 97 -3.23 12.92 9.16
CA GLY A 97 -2.90 14.31 8.88
C GLY A 97 -2.14 14.42 7.56
N ILE A 98 -2.72 15.12 6.58
CA ILE A 98 -2.00 15.46 5.34
C ILE A 98 -1.28 16.77 5.59
N PHE A 99 0.05 16.71 5.71
CA PHE A 99 0.89 17.89 5.79
C PHE A 99 1.30 18.27 4.37
N GLY A 100 0.73 19.37 3.87
CA GLY A 100 1.15 19.96 2.60
C GLY A 100 2.44 20.73 2.85
N ASP A 101 3.57 20.18 2.43
CA ASP A 101 4.79 20.98 2.36
C ASP A 101 4.66 21.98 1.20
N ASN A 102 4.42 23.24 1.54
CA ASN A 102 4.63 24.36 0.61
C ASN A 102 6.13 24.56 0.41
N PHE A 103 6.82 23.65 -0.27
CA PHE A 103 8.16 23.88 -0.81
C PHE A 103 8.06 24.73 -2.08
N LEU A 104 7.66 25.99 -1.94
CA LEU A 104 7.87 27.01 -2.96
C LEU A 104 8.41 28.29 -2.33
N ASN A 105 9.66 28.58 -2.71
CA ASN A 105 10.30 29.90 -2.82
C ASN A 105 10.72 30.62 -1.53
N SER A 106 11.93 30.33 -1.07
CA SER A 106 12.77 31.30 -0.37
C SER A 106 14.25 31.12 -0.72
N HIS A 107 14.60 31.24 -2.01
CA HIS A 107 15.97 31.58 -2.43
C HIS A 107 15.89 32.77 -3.40
N SER A 108 15.50 33.92 -2.86
CA SER A 108 15.78 35.22 -3.45
C SER A 108 16.15 36.18 -2.32
N GLY A 109 17.44 36.46 -2.20
CA GLY A 109 18.00 37.42 -1.23
C GLY A 109 19.06 36.79 -0.36
N ASP A 110 20.29 36.72 -0.87
CA ASP A 110 21.44 37.48 -0.34
C ASP A 110 22.60 37.46 -1.36
#